data_AF-A0A838W602-F1
#
_entry.id   AF-A0A838W602-F1
#
_cell.length_a   1.000
_cell.length_b   1.000
_cell.length_c   1.000
_cell.angle_alpha   90.00
_cell.angle_beta   90.00
_cell.angle_gamma   90.00
#
_symmetry.space_group_name_H-M   'P 1'
#
loop_
_entity.id
_entity.type
_entity.pdbx_description
1 polymer ?
#
loop_
_entity_poly.entity_id
_entity_poly.type
_entity_poly.pdbx_seq_one_letter_code
_entity_poly.pdbx_strand_id
1 'polypeptide(L)'
;MHQTQPNALPLSDKLIRSLLHAIHEETGGAAPSSTVFRGEHSNDVAEIHFGNGRTLMVKRGRFAWAGPRFAASRLAAGLLKQKAGIVAPAPLGLPEAITTEGPIEAYWRIELPTLQELWATLPEVQRSAVLHSWGRLIRRVHRIKLLGYGPLPKARTEPVPLQEFLHTDLADRLLPAIAHNWADARGVVECLLRTIPCVAERAPAQSTLLHNDLHMGNVLCEENGETFGCVGLLDLEAAFAGPPEADLANLQVLHGPLFAQPLPGAWFQEVATGYGENLDPLLLGFFRAYHLLNLGFYSALIGHAEHAGQVAAAARVEVKAFGVSN
;
A
#
# COMPACT_ATOMS: atom_id res chain seq x y z
N MET A 1 -11.31 1.71 19.85
CA MET A 1 -11.72 3.08 19.48
C MET A 1 -10.47 3.90 19.22
N HIS A 2 -10.04 4.03 17.95
CA HIS A 2 -8.96 4.96 17.61
C HIS A 2 -9.56 6.36 17.50
N GLN A 3 -8.89 7.35 18.10
CA GLN A 3 -9.25 8.77 18.02
C GLN A 3 -9.50 9.14 16.55
N THR A 4 -10.72 9.56 16.25
CA THR A 4 -11.17 10.00 14.92
C THR A 4 -10.85 11.47 14.65
N GLN A 5 -10.33 12.19 15.66
CA GLN A 5 -9.92 13.56 15.47
C GLN A 5 -8.47 13.62 14.99
N PRO A 6 -8.13 14.50 14.03
CA PRO A 6 -6.75 14.79 13.69
C PRO A 6 -6.02 15.27 14.94
N ASN A 7 -4.98 14.55 15.35
CA ASN A 7 -4.20 14.90 16.54
C ASN A 7 -2.98 15.76 16.18
N ALA A 8 -2.67 15.88 14.89
CA ALA A 8 -1.55 16.67 14.41
C ALA A 8 -2.06 18.01 13.84
N LEU A 9 -1.34 19.08 14.16
CA LEU A 9 -1.45 20.34 13.44
C LEU A 9 -1.09 20.11 11.96
N PRO A 10 -1.67 20.87 11.02
CA PRO A 10 -1.25 20.84 9.63
C PRO A 10 0.27 21.06 9.48
N LEU A 11 0.84 20.64 8.34
CA LEU A 11 2.18 21.10 7.96
C LEU A 11 2.21 22.64 7.98
N SER A 12 3.20 23.20 8.70
CA SER A 12 3.34 24.65 8.85
C SER A 12 4.69 25.10 8.30
N ASP A 13 4.76 26.35 7.84
CA ASP A 13 6.02 26.94 7.38
C ASP A 13 7.12 26.90 8.44
N LYS A 14 6.75 26.99 9.73
CA LYS A 14 7.71 26.89 10.84
C LYS A 14 8.34 25.50 10.89
N LEU A 15 7.53 24.45 10.76
CA LEU A 15 8.01 23.07 10.73
C LEU A 15 8.87 22.83 9.49
N ILE A 16 8.45 23.31 8.32
CA ILE A 16 9.23 23.20 7.08
C ILE A 16 10.58 23.90 7.22
N ARG A 17 10.63 25.12 7.76
CA ARG A 17 11.91 25.82 8.02
C ARG A 17 12.82 25.05 8.98
N SER A 18 12.24 24.49 10.05
CA SER A 18 12.98 23.69 11.03
C SER A 18 13.55 22.41 10.39
N LEU A 19 12.77 21.76 9.53
CA LEU A 19 13.19 20.60 8.75
C LEU A 19 14.31 20.97 7.79
N LEU A 20 14.16 22.01 6.97
CA LEU A 20 15.18 22.45 6.02
C LEU A 20 16.49 22.84 6.71
N HIS A 21 16.41 23.44 7.90
CA HIS A 21 17.60 23.71 8.71
C HIS A 21 18.29 22.41 9.17
N ALA A 22 17.51 21.42 9.62
CA ALA A 22 18.04 20.14 10.06
C ALA A 22 18.70 19.31 8.94
N ILE A 23 18.23 19.46 7.69
CA ILE A 23 18.79 18.77 6.52
C ILE A 23 19.66 19.70 5.66
N HIS A 24 20.22 20.76 6.25
CA HIS A 24 20.96 21.79 5.51
C HIS A 24 22.06 21.20 4.62
N GLU A 25 22.81 20.21 5.12
CA GLU A 25 23.85 19.52 4.36
C GLU A 25 23.29 18.76 3.14
N GLU A 26 22.17 18.04 3.29
CA GLU A 26 21.50 17.30 2.21
C GLU A 26 20.98 18.21 1.08
N THR A 27 20.63 19.45 1.44
CA THR A 27 20.20 20.48 0.49
C THR A 27 21.37 21.26 -0.13
N GLY A 28 22.60 21.08 0.37
CA GLY A 28 23.75 21.91 0.01
C GLY A 28 23.54 23.40 0.36
N GLY A 29 22.71 23.67 1.36
CA GLY A 29 22.31 25.03 1.75
C GLY A 29 21.43 25.78 0.74
N ALA A 30 20.90 25.11 -0.28
CA ALA A 30 20.01 25.73 -1.25
C ALA A 30 18.69 26.18 -0.58
N ALA A 31 18.29 27.42 -0.83
CA ALA A 31 16.97 27.90 -0.44
C ALA A 31 15.89 27.29 -1.35
N PRO A 32 14.69 27.01 -0.82
CA PRO A 32 13.57 26.55 -1.63
C PRO A 32 13.11 27.67 -2.58
N SER A 33 12.81 27.33 -3.84
CA SER A 33 12.23 28.24 -4.82
C SER A 33 10.71 28.36 -4.68
N SER A 34 10.05 27.28 -4.25
CA SER A 34 8.62 27.28 -3.94
C SER A 34 8.26 26.12 -3.01
N THR A 35 7.08 26.20 -2.39
CA THR A 35 6.51 25.11 -1.57
C THR A 35 5.03 24.99 -1.89
N VAL A 36 4.60 23.78 -2.23
CA VAL A 36 3.21 23.45 -2.53
C VAL A 36 2.69 22.52 -1.47
N PHE A 37 1.64 22.94 -0.76
CA PHE A 37 0.97 22.12 0.25
C PHE A 37 -0.23 21.40 -0.36
N ARG A 38 -0.37 20.11 -0.08
CA ARG A 38 -1.48 19.27 -0.50
C ARG A 38 -2.05 18.55 0.72
N GLY A 39 -3.37 18.56 0.85
CA GLY A 39 -4.06 17.72 1.83
C GLY A 39 -4.42 16.39 1.19
N GLU A 40 -3.89 15.29 1.73
CA GLU A 40 -4.30 13.93 1.35
C GLU A 40 -5.20 13.34 2.44
N HIS A 41 -5.71 12.12 2.25
CA HIS A 41 -6.68 11.54 3.20
C HIS A 41 -6.11 11.39 4.61
N SER A 42 -4.93 10.76 4.73
CA SER A 42 -4.31 10.45 6.03
C SER A 42 -3.09 11.29 6.39
N ASN A 43 -2.56 12.02 5.40
CA ASN A 43 -1.33 12.79 5.51
C ASN A 43 -1.53 14.21 4.99
N ASP A 44 -0.77 15.15 5.53
CA ASP A 44 -0.48 16.40 4.84
C ASP A 44 0.85 16.23 4.10
N VAL A 45 0.91 16.74 2.87
CA VAL A 45 2.09 16.64 2.01
C VAL A 45 2.57 18.03 1.64
N ALA A 46 3.88 18.25 1.71
CA ALA A 46 4.53 19.41 1.13
C ALA A 46 5.52 18.97 0.05
N GLU A 47 5.40 19.57 -1.12
CA GLU A 47 6.38 19.49 -2.21
C GLU A 47 7.23 20.76 -2.16
N ILE A 48 8.51 20.62 -1.86
CA ILE A 48 9.45 21.74 -1.73
C ILE A 48 10.39 21.69 -2.92
N HIS A 49 10.28 22.69 -3.79
CA HIS A 49 11.09 22.77 -5.01
C HIS A 49 12.35 23.60 -4.74
N PHE A 50 13.47 23.19 -5.33
CA PHE A 50 14.74 23.89 -5.24
C PHE A 50 15.18 24.41 -6.61
N GLY A 51 16.01 25.45 -6.63
CA GLY A 51 16.51 26.05 -7.88
C GLY A 51 17.39 25.12 -8.73
N ASN A 52 17.86 24.00 -8.17
CA ASN A 52 18.62 22.97 -8.89
C ASN A 52 17.73 21.89 -9.54
N GLY A 53 16.40 22.07 -9.52
CA GLY A 53 15.44 21.14 -10.09
C GLY A 53 15.06 19.94 -9.21
N ARG A 54 15.69 19.77 -8.04
CA ARG A 54 15.29 18.71 -7.09
C ARG A 54 14.02 19.11 -6.36
N THR A 55 13.19 18.12 -6.03
CA THR A 55 12.01 18.29 -5.19
C THR A 55 12.12 17.44 -3.94
N LEU A 56 11.95 18.05 -2.76
CA LEU A 56 11.83 17.34 -1.49
C LEU A 56 10.35 17.10 -1.17
N MET A 57 10.00 15.85 -0.95
CA MET A 57 8.69 15.43 -0.46
C MET A 57 8.73 15.39 1.06
N VAL A 58 7.75 16.01 1.73
CA VAL A 58 7.56 15.91 3.17
C VAL A 58 6.14 15.45 3.45
N LYS A 59 5.99 14.31 4.12
CA LYS A 59 4.71 13.76 4.57
C LYS A 59 4.60 13.92 6.09
N ARG A 60 3.46 14.41 6.57
CA ARG A 60 3.11 14.46 7.99
C ARG A 60 1.84 13.66 8.21
N GLY A 61 1.89 12.66 9.08
CA GLY A 61 0.72 11.90 9.46
C GLY A 61 -0.23 12.73 10.32
N ARG A 62 -1.53 12.73 9.97
CA ARG A 62 -2.57 13.43 10.74
C ARG A 62 -2.93 12.74 12.05
N PHE A 63 -2.54 11.47 12.16
CA PHE A 63 -2.91 10.58 13.26
C PHE A 63 -1.67 9.89 13.82
N ALA A 64 -1.70 9.58 15.12
CA ALA A 64 -0.58 8.90 15.80
C ALA A 64 -0.24 7.53 15.19
N TRP A 65 -1.23 6.84 14.62
CA TRP A 65 -1.02 5.55 13.96
C TRP A 65 -0.19 5.63 12.68
N ALA A 66 0.05 6.82 12.13
CA ALA A 66 0.92 7.00 10.96
C ALA A 66 2.40 6.77 11.29
N GLY A 67 2.82 6.92 12.55
CA GLY A 67 4.20 6.65 12.97
C GLY A 67 4.68 5.24 12.62
N PRO A 68 3.97 4.18 13.07
CA PRO A 68 4.24 2.81 12.64
C PRO A 68 4.24 2.60 11.11
N ARG A 69 3.40 3.32 10.35
CA ARG A 69 3.35 3.24 8.88
C ARG A 69 4.59 3.84 8.21
N PHE A 70 5.07 4.99 8.67
CA PHE A 70 6.33 5.55 8.18
C PHE A 70 7.54 4.67 8.56
N ALA A 71 7.49 4.00 9.71
CA ALA A 71 8.51 2.98 10.03
C ALA A 71 8.46 1.79 9.06
N ALA A 72 7.27 1.34 8.66
CA ALA A 72 7.10 0.32 7.63
C ALA A 72 7.58 0.81 6.26
N SER A 73 7.26 2.05 5.85
CA SER A 73 7.74 2.69 4.62
C SER A 73 9.27 2.66 4.50
N ARG A 74 9.98 3.17 5.52
CA ARG A 74 11.45 3.11 5.60
C ARG A 74 12.01 1.71 5.45
N LEU A 75 11.41 0.76 6.16
CA LEU A 75 11.86 -0.62 6.13
C LEU A 75 11.64 -1.27 4.76
N ALA A 76 10.45 -1.09 4.17
CA ALA A 76 10.11 -1.60 2.85
C ALA A 76 11.04 -1.02 1.78
N ALA A 77 11.26 0.31 1.78
CA ALA A 77 12.18 0.98 0.87
C ALA A 77 13.61 0.40 0.95
N GLY A 78 14.12 0.21 2.17
CA GLY A 78 15.42 -0.40 2.40
C GLY A 78 15.51 -1.83 1.83
N LEU A 79 14.49 -2.65 2.08
CA LEU A 79 14.41 -4.02 1.57
C LEU A 79 14.34 -4.06 0.02
N LEU A 80 13.48 -3.24 -0.58
CA LEU A 80 13.33 -3.14 -2.05
C LEU A 80 14.65 -2.79 -2.73
N LYS A 81 15.35 -1.77 -2.22
CA LYS A 81 16.64 -1.35 -2.74
C LYS A 81 17.71 -2.43 -2.57
N GLN A 82 17.87 -2.94 -1.34
CA GLN A 82 18.98 -3.85 -1.00
C GLN A 82 18.81 -5.27 -1.52
N LYS A 83 17.58 -5.78 -1.56
CA LYS A 83 17.30 -7.20 -1.88
C LYS A 83 16.80 -7.40 -3.30
N ALA A 84 16.15 -6.40 -3.89
CA ALA A 84 15.55 -6.54 -5.21
C ALA A 84 16.10 -5.55 -6.24
N GLY A 85 16.87 -4.52 -5.85
CA GLY A 85 17.31 -3.47 -6.77
C GLY A 85 16.13 -2.72 -7.40
N ILE A 86 15.05 -2.54 -6.63
CA ILE A 86 13.86 -1.81 -7.04
C ILE A 86 14.00 -0.36 -6.61
N VAL A 87 13.67 0.58 -7.50
CA VAL A 87 13.66 2.01 -7.20
C VAL A 87 12.55 2.29 -6.17
N ALA A 88 12.89 2.96 -5.08
CA ALA A 88 11.97 3.31 -4.00
C ALA A 88 12.41 4.60 -3.33
N PRO A 89 11.51 5.35 -2.67
CA PRO A 89 11.87 6.51 -1.86
C PRO A 89 13.02 6.19 -0.91
N ALA A 90 13.95 7.13 -0.72
CA ALA A 90 15.02 7.00 0.27
C ALA A 90 14.76 8.03 1.38
N PRO A 91 14.10 7.63 2.49
CA PRO A 91 13.79 8.56 3.56
C PRO A 91 15.06 9.13 4.20
N LEU A 92 15.04 10.44 4.44
CA LEU A 92 16.11 11.17 5.11
C LEU A 92 16.10 10.88 6.61
N GLY A 93 17.29 10.88 7.21
CA GLY A 93 17.42 10.86 8.67
C GLY A 93 16.97 12.20 9.24
N LEU A 94 15.87 12.21 9.98
CA LEU A 94 15.35 13.41 10.63
C LEU A 94 15.74 13.40 12.13
N PRO A 95 16.21 14.53 12.68
CA PRO A 95 16.45 14.66 14.11
C PRO A 95 15.20 14.40 14.95
N GLU A 96 15.39 13.84 16.14
CA GLU A 96 14.32 13.51 17.08
C GLU A 96 13.42 14.72 17.37
N ALA A 97 14.02 15.90 17.55
CA ALA A 97 13.30 17.16 17.81
C ALA A 97 12.18 17.45 16.79
N ILE A 98 12.39 17.13 15.51
CA ILE A 98 11.35 17.30 14.47
C ILE A 98 10.27 16.24 14.61
N THR A 99 10.66 14.99 14.84
CA THR A 99 9.73 13.86 14.95
C THR A 99 8.89 13.86 16.22
N THR A 100 9.28 14.62 17.25
CA THR A 100 8.47 14.80 18.47
C THR A 100 7.18 15.60 18.23
N GLU A 101 7.13 16.43 17.19
CA GLU A 101 5.92 17.18 16.80
C GLU A 101 4.88 16.32 16.06
N GLY A 102 5.22 15.05 15.78
CA GLY A 102 4.34 14.08 15.14
C GLY A 102 5.08 13.22 14.11
N PRO A 103 4.40 12.19 13.57
CA PRO A 103 4.99 11.33 12.56
C PRO A 103 5.26 12.13 11.29
N ILE A 104 6.53 12.21 10.90
CA ILE A 104 7.00 12.91 9.71
C ILE A 104 7.94 11.98 8.95
N GLU A 105 7.84 12.01 7.62
CA GLU A 105 8.77 11.37 6.70
C GLU A 105 9.15 12.37 5.61
N ALA A 106 10.43 12.43 5.26
CA ALA A 106 10.92 13.28 4.18
C ALA A 106 11.84 12.49 3.26
N TYR A 107 11.73 12.70 1.95
CA TYR A 107 12.56 12.04 0.94
C TYR A 107 12.64 12.87 -0.32
N TRP A 108 13.71 12.70 -1.10
CA TRP A 108 13.81 13.32 -2.42
C TRP A 108 12.86 12.62 -3.40
N ARG A 109 12.07 13.42 -4.13
CA ARG A 109 11.21 12.93 -5.21
C ARG A 109 12.06 12.16 -6.22
N ILE A 110 11.51 11.05 -6.71
CA ILE A 110 12.10 10.29 -7.80
C ILE A 110 11.53 10.86 -9.10
N GLU A 111 12.40 11.38 -9.96
CA GLU A 111 12.00 12.02 -11.22
C GLU A 111 11.76 10.97 -12.31
N LEU A 112 10.81 10.06 -12.06
CA LEU A 112 10.29 9.09 -13.00
C LEU A 112 8.75 9.23 -13.04
N PRO A 113 8.12 9.09 -14.22
CA PRO A 113 6.67 9.10 -14.30
C PRO A 113 6.09 7.84 -13.67
N THR A 114 4.89 7.97 -13.12
CA THR A 114 4.08 6.85 -12.66
C THR A 114 3.38 6.18 -13.84
N LEU A 115 3.00 4.91 -13.70
CA LEU A 115 2.21 4.21 -14.71
C LEU A 115 0.88 4.93 -14.98
N GLN A 116 0.29 5.55 -13.96
CA GLN A 116 -0.94 6.33 -14.11
C GLN A 116 -0.75 7.57 -15.00
N GLU A 117 0.35 8.31 -14.84
CA GLU A 117 0.67 9.49 -15.66
C GLU A 117 0.89 9.11 -17.13
N LEU A 118 1.49 7.93 -17.39
CA LEU A 118 1.71 7.44 -18.75
C LEU A 118 0.46 6.82 -19.39
N TRP A 119 -0.47 6.26 -18.60
CA TRP A 119 -1.49 5.35 -19.09
C TRP A 119 -2.31 5.87 -20.28
N ALA A 120 -2.68 7.15 -20.23
CA ALA A 120 -3.49 7.79 -21.25
C ALA A 120 -2.75 7.94 -22.60
N THR A 121 -1.42 8.03 -22.59
CA THR A 121 -0.59 8.23 -23.78
C THR A 121 -0.04 6.93 -24.37
N LEU A 122 -0.09 5.82 -23.63
CA LEU A 122 0.42 4.53 -24.10
C LEU A 122 -0.49 3.90 -25.17
N PRO A 123 0.05 3.52 -26.34
CA PRO A 123 -0.62 2.63 -27.29
C PRO A 123 -0.95 1.27 -26.68
N GLU A 124 -1.94 0.58 -27.23
CA GLU A 124 -2.42 -0.72 -26.72
C GLU A 124 -1.31 -1.77 -26.56
N VAL A 125 -0.42 -1.89 -27.55
CA VAL A 125 0.73 -2.83 -27.48
C VAL A 125 1.66 -2.49 -26.32
N GLN A 126 1.93 -1.21 -26.09
CA GLN A 126 2.77 -0.77 -24.95
C GLN A 126 2.04 -0.97 -23.61
N ARG A 127 0.71 -0.85 -23.56
CA ARG A 127 -0.08 -1.16 -22.36
C ARG A 127 0.07 -2.63 -21.95
N SER A 128 -0.06 -3.56 -22.88
CA SER A 128 0.18 -5.00 -22.57
C SER A 128 1.62 -5.23 -22.08
N ALA A 129 2.61 -4.65 -22.75
CA ALA A 129 4.02 -4.80 -22.37
C ALA A 129 4.34 -4.24 -20.97
N VAL A 130 3.79 -3.06 -20.62
CA VAL A 130 4.02 -2.45 -19.30
C VAL A 130 3.28 -3.21 -18.20
N LEU A 131 2.08 -3.75 -18.45
CA LEU A 131 1.37 -4.62 -17.50
C LEU A 131 2.15 -5.92 -17.21
N HIS A 132 2.73 -6.54 -18.24
CA HIS A 132 3.66 -7.65 -18.03
C HIS A 132 4.89 -7.24 -17.20
N SER A 133 5.42 -6.04 -17.46
CA SER A 133 6.54 -5.51 -16.66
C SER A 133 6.14 -5.27 -15.21
N TRP A 134 4.91 -4.84 -14.96
CA TRP A 134 4.37 -4.67 -13.62
C TRP A 134 4.29 -6.01 -12.89
N GLY A 135 3.77 -7.06 -13.54
CA GLY A 135 3.78 -8.42 -13.00
C GLY A 135 5.17 -8.90 -12.60
N ARG A 136 6.19 -8.67 -13.46
CA ARG A 136 7.59 -8.99 -13.15
C ARG A 136 8.12 -8.19 -11.96
N LEU A 137 7.76 -6.91 -11.85
CA LEU A 137 8.14 -6.06 -10.71
C LEU A 137 7.56 -6.62 -9.40
N ILE A 138 6.27 -6.94 -9.37
CA ILE A 138 5.59 -7.55 -8.22
C ILE A 138 6.29 -8.85 -7.80
N ARG A 139 6.62 -9.70 -8.77
CA ARG A 139 7.37 -10.93 -8.50
C ARG A 139 8.72 -10.67 -7.83
N ARG A 140 9.46 -9.63 -8.26
CA ARG A 140 10.73 -9.25 -7.61
C ARG A 140 10.52 -8.81 -6.17
N VAL A 141 9.44 -8.08 -5.87
CA VAL A 141 9.05 -7.76 -4.48
C VAL A 141 8.78 -9.05 -3.71
N HIS A 142 7.99 -9.96 -4.27
CA HIS A 142 7.54 -11.20 -3.63
C HIS A 142 8.65 -12.25 -3.37
N ARG A 143 9.86 -12.00 -3.89
CA ARG A 143 11.07 -12.77 -3.58
C ARG A 143 11.72 -12.37 -2.26
N ILE A 144 11.36 -11.21 -1.69
CA ILE A 144 11.88 -10.74 -0.41
C ILE A 144 11.13 -11.46 0.71
N LYS A 145 11.71 -12.57 1.18
CA LYS A 145 11.14 -13.37 2.26
C LYS A 145 11.34 -12.72 3.63
N LEU A 146 10.34 -12.88 4.49
CA LEU A 146 10.30 -12.37 5.85
C LEU A 146 10.04 -13.52 6.83
N LEU A 147 10.23 -13.25 8.13
CA LEU A 147 10.23 -14.30 9.15
C LEU A 147 8.79 -14.73 9.55
N GLY A 148 7.87 -13.77 9.64
CA GLY A 148 6.48 -14.01 10.02
C GLY A 148 5.48 -13.14 9.26
N TYR A 149 4.21 -13.25 9.61
CA TYR A 149 3.10 -12.55 8.96
C TYR A 149 2.69 -11.28 9.72
N GLY A 150 2.13 -10.30 9.01
CA GLY A 150 1.56 -9.08 9.58
C GLY A 150 2.44 -7.82 9.44
N PRO A 151 2.37 -6.86 10.38
CA PRO A 151 3.07 -5.58 10.27
C PRO A 151 4.58 -5.73 10.07
N LEU A 152 5.14 -4.99 9.11
CA LEU A 152 6.49 -5.22 8.61
C LEU A 152 7.62 -5.17 9.67
N PRO A 153 7.64 -4.22 10.63
CA PRO A 153 8.66 -4.22 11.68
C PRO A 153 8.68 -5.50 12.52
N LYS A 154 7.50 -6.02 12.86
CA LYS A 154 7.31 -7.25 13.65
C LYS A 154 7.67 -8.47 12.82
N ALA A 155 7.07 -8.60 11.63
CA ALA A 155 7.26 -9.71 10.70
C ALA A 155 8.71 -9.95 10.26
N ARG A 156 9.56 -8.92 10.30
CA ARG A 156 10.99 -9.05 10.02
C ARG A 156 11.74 -9.82 11.10
N THR A 157 11.29 -9.74 12.36
CA THR A 157 12.04 -10.21 13.53
C THR A 157 11.33 -11.30 14.30
N GLU A 158 10.04 -11.53 14.06
CA GLU A 158 9.21 -12.49 14.78
C GLU A 158 8.49 -13.45 13.81
N PRO A 159 8.48 -14.77 14.08
CA PRO A 159 7.83 -15.78 13.26
C PRO A 159 6.33 -15.92 13.60
N VAL A 160 5.56 -14.84 13.46
CA VAL A 160 4.10 -14.89 13.69
C VAL A 160 3.44 -15.74 12.59
N PRO A 161 2.70 -16.83 12.92
CA PRO A 161 2.00 -17.65 11.93
C PRO A 161 0.88 -16.89 11.21
N LEU A 162 0.58 -17.23 9.95
CA LEU A 162 -0.50 -16.58 9.19
C LEU A 162 -1.85 -16.72 9.89
N GLN A 163 -2.15 -17.89 10.45
CA GLN A 163 -3.39 -18.15 11.18
C GLN A 163 -3.57 -17.19 12.37
N GLU A 164 -2.52 -17.00 13.16
CA GLU A 164 -2.55 -16.09 14.32
C GLU A 164 -2.75 -14.64 13.87
N PHE A 165 -2.02 -14.21 12.84
CA PHE A 165 -2.16 -12.86 12.28
C PHE A 165 -3.59 -12.60 11.78
N LEU A 166 -4.12 -13.48 10.91
CA LEU A 166 -5.46 -13.32 10.34
C LEU A 166 -6.55 -13.39 11.41
N HIS A 167 -6.39 -14.25 12.42
CA HIS A 167 -7.36 -14.34 13.51
C HIS A 167 -7.37 -13.04 14.31
N THR A 168 -6.20 -12.53 14.71
CA THR A 168 -6.08 -11.27 15.44
C THR A 168 -6.70 -10.11 14.65
N ASP A 169 -6.38 -10.02 13.35
CA ASP A 169 -6.87 -8.93 12.52
C ASP A 169 -8.39 -9.00 12.27
N LEU A 170 -8.92 -10.17 11.97
CA LEU A 170 -10.34 -10.34 11.68
C LEU A 170 -11.20 -10.36 12.96
N ALA A 171 -10.82 -11.12 13.99
CA ALA A 171 -11.63 -11.33 15.19
C ALA A 171 -11.49 -10.17 16.19
N ASP A 172 -10.27 -9.67 16.41
CA ASP A 172 -10.02 -8.72 17.50
C ASP A 172 -10.09 -7.27 17.00
N ARG A 173 -9.68 -7.01 15.76
CA ARG A 173 -9.74 -5.66 15.17
C ARG A 173 -11.01 -5.44 14.36
N LEU A 174 -11.24 -6.24 13.33
CA LEU A 174 -12.24 -5.91 12.31
C LEU A 174 -13.67 -6.22 12.75
N LEU A 175 -13.92 -7.42 13.32
CA LEU A 175 -15.26 -7.85 13.73
C LEU A 175 -15.90 -6.89 14.75
N PRO A 176 -15.22 -6.43 15.83
CA PRO A 176 -15.82 -5.49 16.77
C PRO A 176 -16.08 -4.14 16.11
N ALA A 177 -15.18 -3.67 15.22
CA ALA A 177 -15.34 -2.39 14.54
C ALA A 177 -16.53 -2.39 13.56
N ILE A 178 -16.71 -3.49 12.83
CA ILE A 178 -17.83 -3.70 11.91
C ILE A 178 -19.15 -3.86 12.65
N ALA A 179 -19.18 -4.56 13.79
CA ALA A 179 -20.42 -4.78 14.56
C ALA A 179 -21.09 -3.47 14.99
N HIS A 180 -20.31 -2.41 15.21
CA HIS A 180 -20.83 -1.10 15.61
C HIS A 180 -21.19 -0.19 14.44
N ASN A 181 -20.50 -0.32 13.30
CA ASN A 181 -20.54 0.69 12.24
C ASN A 181 -21.05 0.17 10.89
N TRP A 182 -21.13 -1.16 10.70
CA TRP A 182 -21.38 -1.76 9.38
C TRP A 182 -21.87 -3.22 9.47
N ALA A 183 -23.04 -3.45 10.08
CA ALA A 183 -23.55 -4.80 10.36
C ALA A 183 -23.61 -5.74 9.15
N ASP A 184 -23.81 -5.22 7.94
CA ASP A 184 -23.92 -5.99 6.68
C ASP A 184 -22.68 -6.83 6.33
N ALA A 185 -21.50 -6.45 6.83
CA ALA A 185 -20.26 -7.16 6.58
C ALA A 185 -19.98 -8.30 7.58
N ARG A 186 -20.76 -8.40 8.67
CA ARG A 186 -20.52 -9.37 9.75
C ARG A 186 -20.45 -10.81 9.24
N GLY A 187 -21.43 -11.23 8.44
CA GLY A 187 -21.47 -12.61 7.92
C GLY A 187 -20.29 -12.96 7.03
N VAL A 188 -19.70 -11.98 6.33
CA VAL A 188 -18.48 -12.18 5.53
C VAL A 188 -17.29 -12.41 6.45
N VAL A 189 -17.11 -11.57 7.47
CA VAL A 189 -16.00 -11.70 8.44
C VAL A 189 -16.04 -13.05 9.15
N GLU A 190 -17.23 -13.47 9.60
CA GLU A 190 -17.43 -14.79 10.23
C GLU A 190 -17.10 -15.95 9.27
N CYS A 191 -17.40 -15.79 7.98
CA CYS A 191 -17.01 -16.78 6.97
C CYS A 191 -15.49 -16.83 6.75
N LEU A 192 -14.82 -15.67 6.70
CA LEU A 192 -13.36 -15.61 6.60
C LEU A 192 -12.70 -16.25 7.82
N LEU A 193 -13.18 -15.94 9.04
CA LEU A 193 -12.67 -16.52 10.28
C LEU A 193 -12.70 -18.06 10.26
N ARG A 194 -13.80 -18.66 9.79
CA ARG A 194 -13.90 -20.12 9.64
C ARG A 194 -12.95 -20.69 8.58
N THR A 195 -12.57 -19.89 7.59
CA THR A 195 -11.73 -20.31 6.46
C THR A 195 -10.22 -20.18 6.75
N ILE A 196 -9.84 -19.48 7.83
CA ILE A 196 -8.42 -19.26 8.19
C ILE A 196 -7.59 -20.55 8.23
N PRO A 197 -8.04 -21.67 8.83
CA PRO A 197 -7.23 -22.89 8.89
C PRO A 197 -6.85 -23.41 7.49
N CYS A 198 -7.81 -23.44 6.56
CA CYS A 198 -7.58 -23.87 5.18
C CYS A 198 -6.64 -22.93 4.41
N VAL A 199 -6.76 -21.62 4.66
CA VAL A 199 -5.87 -20.60 4.07
C VAL A 199 -4.45 -20.74 4.62
N ALA A 200 -4.30 -20.96 5.92
CA ALA A 200 -3.00 -21.13 6.56
C ALA A 200 -2.28 -22.40 6.10
N GLU A 201 -3.00 -23.50 5.86
CA GLU A 201 -2.44 -24.75 5.35
C GLU A 201 -1.89 -24.61 3.90
N ARG A 202 -2.55 -23.80 3.08
CA ARG A 202 -2.18 -23.60 1.66
C ARG A 202 -1.19 -22.46 1.44
N ALA A 203 -1.07 -21.56 2.41
CA ALA A 203 -0.12 -20.47 2.33
C ALA A 203 1.33 -21.00 2.39
N PRO A 204 2.30 -20.29 1.75
CA PRO A 204 3.70 -20.62 1.90
C PRO A 204 4.13 -20.62 3.37
N ALA A 205 5.19 -21.35 3.74
CA ALA A 205 5.70 -21.33 5.12
C ALA A 205 6.34 -19.98 5.53
N GLN A 206 6.87 -19.24 4.54
CA GLN A 206 7.47 -17.93 4.73
C GLN A 206 6.59 -16.87 4.07
N SER A 207 6.36 -15.78 4.80
CA SER A 207 5.74 -14.59 4.22
C SER A 207 6.70 -13.89 3.26
N THR A 208 6.16 -12.97 2.47
CA THR A 208 6.94 -12.07 1.66
C THR A 208 6.57 -10.62 1.96
N LEU A 209 7.46 -9.70 1.62
CA LEU A 209 7.10 -8.29 1.50
C LEU A 209 5.98 -8.12 0.47
N LEU A 210 4.95 -7.36 0.85
CA LEU A 210 3.83 -6.93 0.02
C LEU A 210 3.74 -5.40 0.05
N HIS A 211 3.29 -4.79 -1.04
CA HIS A 211 3.11 -3.34 -1.14
C HIS A 211 1.84 -2.87 -0.44
N ASN A 212 0.72 -3.56 -0.65
CA ASN A 212 -0.59 -3.40 -0.01
C ASN A 212 -1.32 -2.08 -0.27
N ASP A 213 -0.78 -1.23 -1.13
CA ASP A 213 -1.51 -0.14 -1.79
C ASP A 213 -1.08 -0.01 -3.26
N LEU A 214 -1.03 -1.15 -3.94
CA LEU A 214 -0.40 -1.27 -5.25
C LEU A 214 -1.40 -0.89 -6.36
N HIS A 215 -1.43 0.39 -6.72
CA HIS A 215 -2.16 0.91 -7.88
C HIS A 215 -1.22 1.66 -8.83
N MET A 216 -1.68 1.96 -10.05
CA MET A 216 -0.84 2.59 -11.09
C MET A 216 -0.12 3.88 -10.68
N GLY A 217 -0.73 4.66 -9.77
CA GLY A 217 -0.14 5.90 -9.24
C GLY A 217 1.09 5.66 -8.35
N ASN A 218 1.26 4.45 -7.83
CA ASN A 218 2.37 4.06 -6.98
C ASN A 218 3.45 3.25 -7.71
N VAL A 219 3.36 3.12 -9.03
CA VAL A 219 4.29 2.34 -9.85
C VAL A 219 5.09 3.26 -10.73
N LEU A 220 6.42 3.30 -10.56
CA LEU A 220 7.30 4.11 -11.38
C LEU A 220 7.69 3.37 -12.65
N CYS A 221 7.69 4.09 -13.77
CA CYS A 221 8.06 3.60 -15.08
C CYS A 221 9.29 4.33 -15.62
N GLU A 222 10.10 3.61 -16.37
CA GLU A 222 11.25 4.13 -17.11
C GLU A 222 11.15 3.70 -18.57
N GLU A 223 11.58 4.57 -19.47
CA GLU A 223 11.66 4.26 -20.90
C GLU A 223 12.78 3.25 -21.17
N ASN A 224 12.49 2.23 -21.96
CA ASN A 224 13.42 1.20 -22.40
C ASN A 224 13.25 0.99 -23.91
N GLY A 225 13.99 1.79 -24.68
CA GLY A 225 13.83 1.88 -26.13
C GLY A 225 12.44 2.43 -26.47
N GLU A 226 11.68 1.70 -27.27
CA GLU A 226 10.32 2.11 -27.69
C GLU A 226 9.22 1.66 -26.70
N THR A 227 9.58 1.18 -25.51
CA THR A 227 8.63 0.66 -24.52
C THR A 227 8.88 1.23 -23.14
N PHE A 228 7.96 1.03 -22.21
CA PHE A 228 8.14 1.41 -20.80
C PHE A 228 8.22 0.16 -19.93
N GLY A 229 9.13 0.18 -18.96
CA GLY A 229 9.27 -0.85 -17.93
C GLY A 229 8.93 -0.30 -16.54
N CYS A 230 8.22 -1.07 -15.73
CA CYS A 230 8.00 -0.75 -14.32
C CYS A 230 9.28 -1.05 -13.52
N VAL A 231 9.86 -0.02 -12.90
CA VAL A 231 11.18 -0.10 -12.23
C VAL A 231 11.15 0.22 -10.75
N GLY A 232 10.08 0.84 -10.25
CA GLY A 232 10.01 1.32 -8.88
C GLY A 232 8.61 1.38 -8.28
N LEU A 233 8.58 1.59 -6.98
CA LEU A 233 7.37 1.68 -6.17
C LEU A 233 7.44 2.90 -5.24
N LEU A 234 6.32 3.60 -5.10
CA LEU A 234 6.12 4.73 -4.18
C LEU A 234 5.19 4.32 -3.03
N ASP A 235 4.99 5.20 -2.06
CA ASP A 235 3.92 5.09 -1.06
C ASP A 235 3.88 3.77 -0.26
N LEU A 236 5.03 3.41 0.32
CA LEU A 236 5.25 2.12 0.98
C LEU A 236 4.73 2.06 2.43
N GLU A 237 3.93 3.04 2.86
CA GLU A 237 3.42 3.14 4.24
C GLU A 237 2.39 2.05 4.59
N ALA A 238 1.76 1.46 3.58
CA ALA A 238 0.86 0.31 3.73
C ALA A 238 1.56 -1.05 3.74
N ALA A 239 2.87 -1.09 3.46
CA ALA A 239 3.61 -2.34 3.26
C ALA A 239 3.53 -3.27 4.48
N PHE A 240 3.33 -4.57 4.21
CA PHE A 240 3.22 -5.59 5.24
C PHE A 240 3.81 -6.93 4.77
N ALA A 241 3.80 -7.92 5.65
CA ALA A 241 4.24 -9.27 5.35
C ALA A 241 3.05 -10.22 5.20
N GLY A 242 2.95 -10.88 4.05
CA GLY A 242 1.83 -11.78 3.76
C GLY A 242 2.13 -12.79 2.66
N PRO A 243 1.14 -13.61 2.28
CA PRO A 243 1.22 -14.44 1.08
C PRO A 243 1.13 -13.55 -0.18
N PRO A 244 1.83 -13.90 -1.27
CA PRO A 244 1.81 -13.14 -2.54
C PRO A 244 0.41 -12.79 -3.06
N GLU A 245 -0.54 -13.70 -2.90
CA GLU A 245 -1.92 -13.56 -3.34
C GLU A 245 -2.63 -12.40 -2.66
N ALA A 246 -2.20 -11.99 -1.46
CA ALA A 246 -2.80 -10.86 -0.78
C ALA A 246 -2.55 -9.54 -1.52
N ASP A 247 -1.36 -9.31 -2.07
CA ASP A 247 -1.06 -8.06 -2.80
C ASP A 247 -1.73 -8.06 -4.19
N LEU A 248 -1.73 -9.22 -4.87
CA LEU A 248 -2.41 -9.38 -6.16
C LEU A 248 -3.94 -9.29 -6.03
N ALA A 249 -4.52 -9.81 -4.95
CA ALA A 249 -5.92 -9.62 -4.64
C ALA A 249 -6.27 -8.15 -4.40
N ASN A 250 -5.41 -7.42 -3.67
CA ASN A 250 -5.63 -6.00 -3.44
C ASN A 250 -5.58 -5.20 -4.75
N LEU A 251 -4.62 -5.52 -5.62
CA LEU A 251 -4.52 -4.93 -6.96
C LEU A 251 -5.83 -5.11 -7.75
N GLN A 252 -6.47 -6.29 -7.69
CA GLN A 252 -7.78 -6.51 -8.31
C GLN A 252 -8.90 -5.66 -7.69
N VAL A 253 -8.86 -5.42 -6.37
CA VAL A 253 -9.84 -4.57 -5.68
C VAL A 253 -9.65 -3.10 -6.09
N LEU A 254 -8.41 -2.60 -6.08
CA LEU A 254 -8.07 -1.20 -6.40
C LEU A 254 -8.34 -0.83 -7.86
N HIS A 255 -8.29 -1.79 -8.78
CA HIS A 255 -8.64 -1.59 -10.20
C HIS A 255 -9.96 -2.27 -10.59
N GLY A 256 -10.75 -2.66 -9.60
CA GLY A 256 -12.06 -3.27 -9.78
C GLY A 256 -13.17 -2.24 -10.02
N PRO A 257 -14.40 -2.71 -10.30
CA PRO A 257 -15.54 -1.83 -10.65
C PRO A 257 -16.02 -0.95 -9.50
N LEU A 258 -15.61 -1.25 -8.26
CA LEU A 258 -15.97 -0.48 -7.07
C LEU A 258 -14.98 0.64 -6.76
N PHE A 259 -13.93 0.83 -7.57
CA PHE A 259 -12.92 1.86 -7.32
C PHE A 259 -12.84 2.88 -8.46
N ALA A 260 -12.28 4.06 -8.17
CA ALA A 260 -12.26 5.19 -9.10
C ALA A 260 -11.31 5.01 -10.30
N GLN A 261 -10.48 3.96 -10.31
CA GLN A 261 -9.47 3.72 -11.35
C GLN A 261 -9.63 2.33 -12.00
N PRO A 262 -10.81 1.99 -12.55
CA PRO A 262 -10.99 0.69 -13.19
C PRO A 262 -10.11 0.57 -14.43
N LEU A 263 -9.46 -0.58 -14.57
CA LEU A 263 -8.71 -0.91 -15.78
C LEU A 263 -9.61 -1.77 -16.70
N PRO A 264 -9.73 -1.42 -17.99
CA PRO A 264 -10.56 -2.18 -18.92
C PRO A 264 -9.89 -3.49 -19.35
N GLY A 265 -10.72 -4.43 -19.83
CA GLY A 265 -10.25 -5.65 -20.48
C GLY A 265 -9.57 -6.66 -19.54
N ALA A 266 -8.73 -7.52 -20.11
CA ALA A 266 -8.04 -8.61 -19.42
C ALA A 266 -6.72 -8.15 -18.75
N TRP A 267 -6.68 -6.94 -18.20
CA TRP A 267 -5.44 -6.34 -17.67
C TRP A 267 -4.79 -7.21 -16.58
N PHE A 268 -5.60 -7.85 -15.73
CA PHE A 268 -5.09 -8.67 -14.65
C PHE A 268 -4.43 -9.95 -15.20
N GLN A 269 -4.93 -10.49 -16.30
CA GLN A 269 -4.32 -11.63 -16.99
C GLN A 269 -2.92 -11.27 -17.50
N GLU A 270 -2.71 -10.04 -18.00
CA GLU A 270 -1.39 -9.56 -18.44
C GLU A 270 -0.42 -9.41 -17.26
N VAL A 271 -0.89 -8.82 -16.16
CA VAL A 271 -0.10 -8.73 -14.92
C VAL A 271 0.23 -10.13 -14.38
N ALA A 272 -0.75 -11.03 -14.31
CA ALA A 272 -0.55 -12.40 -13.84
C ALA A 272 0.41 -13.20 -14.74
N THR A 273 0.33 -12.99 -16.06
CA THR A 273 1.26 -13.59 -17.03
C THR A 273 2.68 -13.07 -16.80
N GLY A 274 2.85 -11.76 -16.60
CA GLY A 274 4.12 -11.16 -16.24
C GLY A 274 4.67 -11.63 -14.88
N TYR A 275 3.77 -11.87 -13.91
CA TYR A 275 4.12 -12.41 -12.60
C TYR A 275 4.66 -13.84 -12.71
N GLY A 276 4.04 -14.67 -13.54
CA GLY A 276 4.61 -15.95 -14.01
C GLY A 276 4.65 -17.07 -12.97
N GLU A 277 3.79 -17.04 -11.96
CA GLU A 277 3.63 -18.10 -10.96
C GLU A 277 2.15 -18.52 -10.87
N ASN A 278 1.92 -19.78 -10.53
CA ASN A 278 0.58 -20.30 -10.30
C ASN A 278 0.04 -19.73 -9.00
N LEU A 279 -0.95 -18.84 -9.11
CA LEU A 279 -1.63 -18.25 -7.96
C LEU A 279 -2.64 -19.25 -7.39
N ASP A 280 -2.68 -19.39 -6.07
CA ASP A 280 -3.69 -20.21 -5.43
C ASP A 280 -5.07 -19.51 -5.51
N PRO A 281 -6.08 -20.09 -6.19
CA PRO A 281 -7.38 -19.43 -6.33
C PRO A 281 -8.12 -19.22 -5.01
N LEU A 282 -7.93 -20.10 -4.02
CA LEU A 282 -8.53 -19.95 -2.69
C LEU A 282 -7.89 -18.77 -1.97
N LEU A 283 -6.55 -18.68 -1.94
CA LEU A 283 -5.86 -17.56 -1.30
C LEU A 283 -6.26 -16.24 -1.97
N LEU A 284 -6.26 -16.19 -3.31
CA LEU A 284 -6.62 -14.98 -4.04
C LEU A 284 -8.07 -14.54 -3.75
N GLY A 285 -9.03 -15.48 -3.73
CA GLY A 285 -10.42 -15.18 -3.37
C GLY A 285 -10.58 -14.72 -1.92
N PHE A 286 -9.95 -15.42 -0.98
CA PHE A 286 -9.94 -15.05 0.43
C PHE A 286 -9.43 -13.62 0.64
N PHE A 287 -8.29 -13.28 0.04
CA PHE A 287 -7.72 -11.95 0.21
C PHE A 287 -8.48 -10.87 -0.55
N ARG A 288 -9.18 -11.17 -1.66
CA ARG A 288 -10.10 -10.21 -2.29
C ARG A 288 -11.22 -9.83 -1.34
N ALA A 289 -11.87 -10.81 -0.71
CA ALA A 289 -12.90 -10.57 0.30
C ALA A 289 -12.34 -9.77 1.50
N TYR A 290 -11.16 -10.14 1.99
CA TYR A 290 -10.47 -9.43 3.07
C TYR A 290 -10.20 -7.95 2.74
N HIS A 291 -9.71 -7.64 1.54
CA HIS A 291 -9.41 -6.26 1.13
C HIS A 291 -10.67 -5.44 0.89
N LEU A 292 -11.71 -6.04 0.29
CA LEU A 292 -13.04 -5.44 0.20
C LEU A 292 -13.56 -5.07 1.59
N LEU A 293 -13.44 -5.94 2.59
CA LEU A 293 -13.86 -5.61 3.95
C LEU A 293 -13.10 -4.40 4.54
N ASN A 294 -11.80 -4.31 4.34
CA ASN A 294 -11.03 -3.16 4.82
C ASN A 294 -11.47 -1.85 4.14
N LEU A 295 -11.72 -1.89 2.83
CA LEU A 295 -12.23 -0.74 2.06
C LEU A 295 -13.64 -0.31 2.52
N GLY A 296 -14.55 -1.28 2.66
CA GLY A 296 -15.93 -1.01 3.07
C GLY A 296 -16.01 -0.51 4.51
N PHE A 297 -15.14 -1.01 5.40
CA PHE A 297 -15.04 -0.52 6.77
C PHE A 297 -14.61 0.96 6.80
N TYR A 298 -13.59 1.33 6.01
CA TYR A 298 -13.18 2.72 5.91
C TYR A 298 -14.30 3.61 5.37
N SER A 299 -14.99 3.15 4.32
CA SER A 299 -16.14 3.85 3.72
C SER A 299 -17.27 4.08 4.72
N ALA A 300 -17.60 3.05 5.52
CA ALA A 300 -18.59 3.18 6.58
C ALA A 300 -18.16 4.20 7.66
N LEU A 301 -16.89 4.19 8.05
CA LEU A 301 -16.34 5.11 9.05
C LEU A 301 -16.45 6.57 8.64
N ILE A 302 -16.28 6.88 7.35
CA ILE A 302 -16.37 8.25 6.82
C ILE A 302 -17.80 8.63 6.36
N GLY A 303 -18.79 7.79 6.61
CA GLY A 303 -20.20 8.08 6.32
C GLY A 303 -20.66 7.73 4.90
N HIS A 304 -19.89 6.97 4.13
CA HIS A 304 -20.23 6.53 2.77
C HIS A 304 -20.99 5.20 2.79
N ALA A 305 -22.17 5.19 3.41
CA ALA A 305 -22.93 3.96 3.71
C ALA A 305 -23.34 3.15 2.46
N GLU A 306 -23.73 3.81 1.37
CA GLU A 306 -24.10 3.12 0.12
C GLU A 306 -22.92 2.35 -0.47
N HIS A 307 -21.76 3.01 -0.58
CA HIS A 307 -20.55 2.40 -1.09
C HIS A 307 -20.08 1.24 -0.19
N ALA A 308 -20.15 1.40 1.13
CA ALA A 308 -19.90 0.32 2.08
C ALA A 308 -20.86 -0.86 1.82
N GLY A 309 -22.16 -0.63 1.61
CA GLY A 309 -23.12 -1.68 1.26
C GLY A 309 -22.76 -2.46 -0.02
N GLN A 310 -22.33 -1.75 -1.07
CA GLN A 310 -21.87 -2.35 -2.33
C GLN A 310 -20.63 -3.23 -2.14
N VAL A 311 -19.66 -2.74 -1.35
CA VAL A 311 -18.43 -3.47 -1.04
C VAL A 311 -18.72 -4.73 -0.22
N ALA A 312 -19.64 -4.69 0.75
CA ALA A 312 -20.08 -5.88 1.48
C ALA A 312 -20.73 -6.91 0.54
N ALA A 313 -21.54 -6.45 -0.42
CA ALA A 313 -22.16 -7.32 -1.40
C ALA A 313 -21.12 -8.01 -2.30
N ALA A 314 -20.11 -7.29 -2.77
CA ALA A 314 -19.00 -7.88 -3.53
C ALA A 314 -18.19 -8.88 -2.69
N ALA A 315 -17.89 -8.55 -1.44
CA ALA A 315 -17.17 -9.47 -0.55
C ALA A 315 -17.98 -10.76 -0.29
N ARG A 316 -19.31 -10.67 -0.20
CA ARG A 316 -20.22 -11.83 -0.12
C ARG A 316 -20.15 -12.71 -1.37
N VAL A 317 -19.95 -12.15 -2.56
CA VAL A 317 -19.79 -12.92 -3.80
C VAL A 317 -18.48 -13.71 -3.77
N GLU A 318 -17.39 -13.07 -3.34
CA GLU A 318 -16.09 -13.74 -3.21
C GLU A 318 -16.15 -14.94 -2.25
N VAL A 319 -16.66 -14.77 -1.03
CA VAL A 319 -16.76 -15.88 -0.06
C VAL A 319 -17.65 -17.03 -0.55
N LYS A 320 -18.66 -16.76 -1.37
CA LYS A 320 -19.47 -17.82 -2.00
C LYS A 320 -18.67 -18.57 -3.07
N ALA A 321 -17.82 -17.88 -3.81
CA ALA A 321 -17.08 -18.45 -4.93
C ALA A 321 -15.95 -19.40 -4.50
N PHE A 322 -15.27 -19.11 -3.38
CA PHE A 322 -14.22 -19.99 -2.85
C PHE A 322 -14.70 -20.93 -1.73
N GLY A 323 -16.02 -20.95 -1.48
CA GLY A 323 -16.67 -21.61 -0.36
C GLY A 323 -16.05 -22.96 0.02
N VAL A 324 -15.45 -22.99 1.21
CA VAL A 324 -15.19 -24.23 1.94
C VAL A 324 -16.55 -24.76 2.35
N SER A 325 -17.00 -25.86 1.72
CA SER A 325 -18.21 -26.56 2.14
C SER A 325 -18.12 -26.84 3.64
N ASN A 326 -19.14 -26.43 4.40
CA ASN A 326 -19.28 -26.82 5.82
C ASN A 326 -19.23 -28.34 5.97
#